data_AF-A0A7H4GRZ1-F1
#
_entry.id   AF-A0A7H4GRZ1-F1
#
_cell.length_a   1.000
_cell.length_b   1.000
_cell.length_c   1.000
_cell.angle_alpha   90.00
_cell.angle_beta   90.00
_cell.angle_gamma   90.00
#
_symmetry.space_group_name_H-M   'P 1'
#
loop_
_entity.id
_entity.type
_entity.pdbx_description
1 polymer ?
#
loop_
_entity_poly.entity_id
_entity_poly.type
_entity_poly.pdbx_seq_one_letter_code
_entity_poly.pdbx_strand_id
1 'polypeptide(L)'
;MRWLAFVILLAALLASAVGVVAMRHEARQQFVALQQAEAARDEQQVEWSRLQLEQAWLAESGRIERAARERLDMQSPDHVGVLVEGR
;
A
#
# COMPACT_ATOMS: atom_id res chain seq x y z
N MET A 1 29.17 -54.21 8.64
CA MET A 1 27.78 -53.68 8.59
C MET A 1 27.52 -52.55 9.59
N ARG A 2 27.70 -52.75 10.91
CA ARG A 2 27.34 -51.76 11.96
C ARG A 2 28.05 -50.41 11.83
N TRP A 3 29.34 -50.40 11.52
CA TRP A 3 30.12 -49.15 11.36
C TRP A 3 29.68 -48.33 10.14
N LEU A 4 29.37 -48.98 9.01
CA LEU A 4 28.86 -48.30 7.83
C LEU A 4 27.52 -47.59 8.12
N ALA A 5 26.61 -48.26 8.82
CA ALA A 5 25.34 -47.66 9.24
C ALA A 5 25.56 -46.44 10.15
N PHE A 6 26.52 -46.52 11.07
CA PHE A 6 26.86 -45.40 11.96
C PHE A 6 27.40 -44.19 11.18
N VAL A 7 28.31 -44.41 10.22
CA VAL A 7 28.86 -43.34 9.38
C VAL A 7 27.78 -42.68 8.53
N ILE A 8 26.86 -43.46 7.94
CA ILE A 8 25.76 -42.93 7.14
C ILE A 8 24.83 -42.06 7.99
N LEU A 9 24.48 -42.52 9.19
CA LEU A 9 23.63 -41.74 10.11
C LEU A 9 24.31 -40.44 10.54
N LEU A 10 25.62 -40.49 10.82
CA LEU A 10 26.38 -39.29 11.18
C LEU A 10 26.42 -38.30 10.01
N ALA A 11 26.66 -38.78 8.80
CA ALA A 11 26.66 -37.93 7.60
C ALA A 11 25.28 -37.31 7.35
N ALA A 12 24.20 -38.08 7.49
CA ALA A 12 22.82 -37.60 7.35
C ALA A 12 22.48 -36.52 8.40
N LEU A 13 22.92 -36.72 9.65
CA LEU A 13 22.73 -35.76 10.73
C LEU A 13 23.44 -34.43 10.42
N LEU A 14 24.71 -34.49 9.99
CA LEU A 14 25.48 -33.30 9.63
C LEU A 14 24.88 -32.58 8.42
N ALA A 15 24.47 -33.33 7.40
CA ALA A 15 23.80 -32.77 6.22
C ALA A 15 22.49 -32.07 6.61
N SER A 16 21.69 -32.68 7.49
CA SER A 16 20.47 -32.07 8.02
C SER A 16 20.76 -30.79 8.80
N ALA A 17 21.77 -30.79 9.69
CA ALA A 17 22.14 -29.62 10.46
C ALA A 17 22.57 -28.45 9.56
N VAL A 18 23.42 -28.72 8.57
CA VAL A 18 23.84 -27.71 7.58
C VAL A 18 22.66 -27.22 6.76
N GLY A 19 21.79 -28.13 6.32
CA GLY A 19 20.57 -27.81 5.58
C GLY A 19 19.66 -26.85 6.35
N VAL A 20 19.41 -27.11 7.64
CA VAL A 20 18.59 -26.23 8.47
C VAL A 20 19.20 -24.82 8.60
N VAL A 21 20.52 -24.72 8.78
CA VAL A 21 21.20 -23.42 8.86
C VAL A 21 21.11 -22.66 7.53
N ALA A 22 21.33 -23.35 6.41
CA ALA A 22 21.22 -22.77 5.07
C ALA A 22 19.79 -22.24 4.80
N MET A 23 18.77 -23.06 5.06
CA MET A 23 17.37 -22.68 4.90
C MET A 23 17.01 -21.49 5.79
N ARG A 24 17.49 -21.46 7.04
CA ARG A 24 17.26 -20.33 7.95
C ARG A 24 17.93 -19.05 7.46
N HIS A 25 19.13 -19.17 6.90
CA HIS A 25 19.86 -18.03 6.35
C HIS A 25 19.14 -17.47 5.12
N GLU A 26 18.71 -18.33 4.20
CA GLU A 26 17.98 -17.94 3.00
C GLU A 26 16.62 -17.31 3.36
N ALA A 27 15.87 -17.92 4.29
CA ALA A 27 14.61 -17.37 4.79
C ALA A 27 14.81 -15.96 5.37
N ARG A 28 15.91 -15.72 6.11
CA ARG A 28 16.22 -14.39 6.64
C ARG A 28 16.48 -13.38 5.52
N GLN A 29 17.23 -13.76 4.49
CA GLN A 29 17.49 -12.88 3.35
C GLN A 29 16.21 -12.53 2.58
N GLN A 30 15.39 -13.54 2.29
CA GLN A 30 14.10 -13.36 1.61
C GLN A 30 13.16 -12.47 2.42
N PHE A 31 13.10 -12.67 3.74
CA PHE A 31 12.32 -11.83 4.63
C PHE A 31 12.78 -10.37 4.59
N VAL A 32 14.09 -10.11 4.64
CA VAL A 32 14.64 -8.76 4.55
C VAL A 32 14.29 -8.11 3.20
N ALA A 33 14.40 -8.84 2.09
CA ALA A 33 14.02 -8.33 0.77
C ALA A 33 12.53 -7.99 0.70
N LEU A 34 11.67 -8.84 1.26
CA LEU A 34 10.23 -8.58 1.35
C LEU A 34 9.94 -7.30 2.14
N GLN A 35 10.55 -7.15 3.33
CA GLN A 35 10.36 -5.96 4.16
C GLN A 35 10.79 -4.67 3.45
N GLN A 36 11.85 -4.70 2.66
CA GLN A 36 12.27 -3.53 1.87
C GLN A 36 11.25 -3.17 0.79
N ALA A 37 10.71 -4.16 0.09
CA ALA A 37 9.68 -3.94 -0.92
C ALA A 37 8.37 -3.41 -0.32
N GLU A 38 7.97 -3.94 0.83
CA GLU A 38 6.80 -3.45 1.58
C GLU A 38 7.00 -2.01 2.04
N ALA A 39 8.16 -1.66 2.59
CA ALA A 39 8.47 -0.30 3.01
C ALA A 39 8.38 0.70 1.84
N ALA A 40 8.92 0.35 0.67
CA ALA A 40 8.84 1.20 -0.52
C ALA A 40 7.38 1.38 -1.00
N ARG A 41 6.58 0.32 -0.98
CA ARG A 41 5.16 0.39 -1.31
C ARG A 41 4.40 1.28 -0.33
N ASP A 42 4.68 1.15 0.96
CA ASP A 42 3.98 1.91 1.99
C ASP A 42 4.33 3.41 1.91
N GLU A 43 5.58 3.77 1.58
CA GLU A 43 5.98 5.14 1.29
C GLU A 43 5.17 5.73 0.11
N GLN A 44 5.05 4.98 -0.99
CA GLN A 44 4.25 5.39 -2.14
C GLN A 44 2.76 5.54 -1.78
N GLN A 45 2.22 4.65 -0.95
CA GLN A 45 0.83 4.71 -0.51
C GLN A 45 0.56 5.95 0.35
N VAL A 46 1.51 6.35 1.20
CA VAL A 46 1.40 7.59 1.99
C VAL A 46 1.35 8.80 1.07
N GLU A 47 2.27 8.89 0.10
CA GLU A 47 2.29 10.02 -0.84
C GLU A 47 1.01 10.06 -1.69
N TRP A 48 0.54 8.90 -2.17
CA TRP A 48 -0.73 8.81 -2.90
C TRP A 48 -1.93 9.27 -2.05
N SER A 49 -1.96 8.88 -0.77
CA SER A 49 -3.02 9.30 0.16
C SER A 49 -2.98 10.80 0.39
N ARG A 50 -1.78 11.39 0.50
CA ARG A 50 -1.59 12.83 0.60
C ARG A 50 -2.07 13.56 -0.65
N LEU A 51 -1.70 13.10 -1.85
CA LEU A 51 -2.13 13.69 -3.11
C LEU A 51 -3.66 13.63 -3.28
N GLN A 52 -4.31 12.57 -2.81
CA GLN A 52 -5.78 12.49 -2.82
C GLN A 52 -6.41 13.56 -1.92
N LEU A 53 -5.86 13.83 -0.74
CA LEU A 53 -6.34 14.90 0.14
C LEU A 53 -6.15 16.28 -0.49
N GLU A 54 -5.01 16.52 -1.13
CA GLU A 54 -4.74 17.76 -1.87
C GLU A 54 -5.77 17.95 -3.02
N GLN A 55 -6.10 16.88 -3.75
CA GLN A 55 -7.12 16.91 -4.80
C GLN A 55 -8.54 17.10 -4.27
N ALA A 56 -8.90 16.43 -3.18
CA ALA A 56 -10.21 16.59 -2.55
C ALA A 56 -10.44 18.05 -2.14
N TRP A 57 -9.42 18.71 -1.58
CA TRP A 57 -9.50 20.14 -1.23
C TRP A 57 -9.67 21.05 -2.46
N LEU A 58 -9.01 20.72 -3.57
CA LEU A 58 -9.14 21.46 -4.83
C LEU A 58 -10.47 21.23 -5.56
N ALA A 59 -11.08 20.06 -5.37
CA ALA A 59 -12.33 19.66 -6.01
C ALA A 59 -13.59 20.12 -5.24
N GLU A 60 -13.55 20.15 -3.91
CA GLU A 60 -14.77 20.15 -3.09
C GLU A 60 -15.50 21.50 -2.98
N SER A 61 -14.84 22.67 -2.99
CA SER A 61 -15.62 23.90 -2.64
C SER A 61 -15.16 25.18 -3.31
N GLY A 62 -13.86 25.39 -3.49
CA GLY A 62 -13.37 26.73 -3.83
C GLY A 62 -13.59 27.16 -5.28
N ARG A 63 -13.63 26.22 -6.23
CA ARG A 63 -13.46 26.56 -7.66
C ARG A 63 -14.78 26.71 -8.40
N ILE A 64 -15.74 25.82 -8.15
CA ILE A 64 -17.07 25.88 -8.78
C ILE A 64 -17.84 27.07 -8.21
N GLU A 65 -17.79 27.27 -6.89
CA GLU A 65 -18.53 28.35 -6.23
C GLU A 65 -17.99 29.73 -6.58
N ARG A 66 -16.66 29.90 -6.65
CA ARG A 66 -16.06 31.15 -7.17
C ARG A 66 -16.35 31.36 -8.64
N ALA A 67 -16.24 30.34 -9.49
CA ALA A 67 -16.57 30.49 -10.90
C ALA A 67 -18.06 30.84 -11.11
N ALA A 68 -18.96 30.27 -10.31
CA ALA A 68 -20.38 30.59 -10.32
C ALA A 68 -20.64 32.03 -9.88
N ARG A 69 -20.04 32.50 -8.79
CA ARG A 69 -20.18 33.89 -8.33
C ARG A 69 -19.52 34.90 -9.26
N GLU A 70 -18.28 34.67 -9.70
CA GLU A 70 -17.49 35.66 -10.42
C GLU A 70 -17.79 35.69 -11.93
N ARG A 71 -18.09 34.54 -12.56
CA ARG A 71 -18.35 34.47 -14.01
C ARG A 71 -19.82 34.40 -14.37
N LEU A 72 -20.66 33.87 -13.49
CA LEU A 72 -22.10 33.71 -13.73
C LEU A 72 -22.95 34.65 -12.86
N ASP A 73 -22.32 35.50 -12.03
CA ASP A 73 -22.97 36.41 -11.07
C ASP A 73 -24.01 35.71 -10.17
N MET A 74 -23.80 34.41 -9.91
CA MET A 74 -24.74 33.61 -9.12
C MET A 74 -24.67 34.01 -7.65
N GLN A 75 -25.78 34.50 -7.11
CA GLN A 75 -25.93 34.83 -5.69
C GLN A 75 -26.59 33.67 -4.93
N SER A 76 -26.27 33.53 -3.64
CA SER A 76 -26.89 32.49 -2.81
C SER A 76 -28.36 32.84 -2.59
N PRO A 77 -29.32 32.00 -3.01
CA PRO A 77 -30.73 32.31 -2.85
C PRO A 77 -31.13 32.26 -1.37
N ASP A 78 -31.96 33.21 -0.92
CA ASP A 78 -32.44 33.26 0.47
C ASP A 78 -33.28 32.04 0.85
N HIS A 79 -33.97 31.40 -0.11
CA HIS A 79 -34.83 30.22 0.09
C HIS A 79 -34.56 29.17 -1.01
N VAL A 80 -34.37 27.91 -0.62
CA VAL A 80 -34.12 26.79 -1.56
C VAL A 80 -35.45 26.36 -2.18
N GLY A 81 -35.68 26.72 -3.45
CA GLY A 81 -36.85 26.32 -4.23
C GLY A 81 -36.47 25.36 -5.37
N VAL A 82 -37.17 24.24 -5.48
CA VAL A 82 -37.01 23.29 -6.60
C VAL A 82 -37.90 23.74 -7.75
N LEU A 83 -37.29 24.25 -8.82
CA LEU A 83 -37.98 24.52 -10.08
C LEU A 83 -38.16 23.19 -10.84
N VAL A 84 -39.37 22.63 -10.78
CA VAL A 84 -39.76 21.52 -11.66
C VAL A 84 -40.30 22.12 -12.95
N GLU A 85 -39.49 22.11 -14.01
CA GLU A 85 -39.90 22.57 -15.33
C GLU A 85 -40.83 21.53 -15.97
N GLY A 86 -42.13 21.84 -15.97
CA GLY A 86 -43.15 21.07 -16.67
C GLY A 86 -43.04 21.32 -18.18
N ARG A 87 -42.97 20.23 -18.96
CA ARG A 87 -43.00 20.26 -20.42
C ARG A 87 -44.31 20.79 -20.98
#